data_AF-A0A356TMM2-F1
#
_entry.id   AF-A0A356TMM2-F1
#
_cell.length_a   1.000
_cell.length_b   1.000
_cell.length_c   1.000
_cell.angle_alpha   90.00
_cell.angle_beta   90.00
_cell.angle_gamma   90.00
#
_symmetry.space_group_name_H-M   'P 1'
#
loop_
_entity.id
_entity.type
_entity.pdbx_description
1 polymer ?
#
loop_
_entity_poly.entity_id
_entity_poly.type
_entity_poly.pdbx_seq_one_letter_code
_entity_poly.pdbx_strand_id
1 'polypeptide(L)'
;MSEGRRNYSDDEVEEIFRRALERQAAAGDGFAHDELIAAAHEVGLDDDAIERAVRELERDRTEESIRAAVTRKKRESWLRHLVTYLVIAGGFLGMHALGYVGVWAIWMAFGWGMGVALQTFGALRGATEEEVDKERKKLNRKARRAAQAKARAEAKRRKAEEKARRAKRSHHRSQIEDDLERVIEDGVSLLLSAAAKKLREATERAEPAPPRTDFERYVRAKREGRAADVHAKERPRVRVEEAAEEEARAPEGEPEEAEARSRRRRRRR
;
A
#
# COMPACT_ATOMS: atom_id res chain seq x y z
N MET A 1 -13.74 19.17 75.41
CA MET A 1 -12.40 18.98 74.82
C MET A 1 -12.52 19.32 73.35
N SER A 2 -12.28 20.57 72.99
CA SER A 2 -12.41 21.02 71.59
C SER A 2 -11.14 20.60 70.86
N GLU A 3 -11.25 19.62 69.95
CA GLU A 3 -10.18 19.32 69.00
C GLU A 3 -9.94 20.59 68.15
N GLY A 4 -8.82 21.26 68.39
CA GLY A 4 -8.40 22.38 67.56
C GLY A 4 -8.18 21.89 66.13
N ARG A 5 -8.66 22.67 65.15
CA ARG A 5 -8.34 22.44 63.73
C ARG A 5 -6.84 22.32 63.58
N ARG A 6 -6.38 21.16 63.11
CA ARG A 6 -5.00 20.94 62.73
C ARG A 6 -4.81 21.58 61.36
N ASN A 7 -3.92 22.56 61.29
CA ASN A 7 -3.46 23.13 60.04
C ASN A 7 -2.20 22.37 59.64
N TYR A 8 -2.13 21.91 58.40
CA TYR A 8 -0.98 21.22 57.84
C TYR A 8 -0.28 22.15 56.85
N SER A 9 1.05 22.11 56.81
CA SER A 9 1.79 22.78 55.72
C SER A 9 1.64 22.02 54.40
N ASP A 10 1.93 22.67 53.29
CA ASP A 10 1.90 22.04 51.97
C ASP A 10 2.83 20.81 51.91
N ASP A 11 4.03 20.91 52.50
CA ASP A 11 4.99 19.79 52.61
C ASP A 11 4.43 18.63 53.45
N GLU A 12 3.72 18.93 54.55
CA GLU A 12 3.08 17.90 55.39
C GLU A 12 1.92 17.22 54.66
N VAL A 13 1.13 17.99 53.91
CA VAL A 13 0.03 17.47 53.10
C VAL A 13 0.56 16.55 52.01
N GLU A 14 1.59 16.96 51.26
CA GLU A 14 2.25 16.12 50.25
C GLU A 14 2.77 14.82 50.85
N GLU A 15 3.46 14.90 51.99
CA GLU A 15 4.02 13.73 52.67
C GLU A 15 2.95 12.77 53.18
N ILE A 16 1.82 13.30 53.68
CA ILE A 16 0.67 12.50 54.10
C ILE A 16 0.07 11.77 52.89
N PHE A 17 -0.17 12.47 51.79
CA PHE A 17 -0.72 11.88 50.57
C PHE A 17 0.21 10.81 49.99
N ARG A 18 1.52 11.10 49.91
CA ARG A 18 2.53 10.14 49.44
C ARG A 18 2.49 8.84 50.24
N ARG A 19 2.47 8.92 51.58
CA ARG A 19 2.40 7.74 52.46
C ARG A 19 1.05 7.01 52.38
N ALA A 20 -0.04 7.71 52.12
CA ALA A 20 -1.35 7.08 51.93
C ALA A 20 -1.39 6.29 50.62
N LEU A 21 -0.92 6.90 49.53
CA LEU A 21 -0.84 6.28 48.20
C LEU A 21 0.13 5.08 48.18
N GLU A 22 1.28 5.16 48.84
CA GLU A 22 2.22 4.05 48.97
C GLU A 22 1.59 2.83 49.66
N ARG A 23 0.78 3.05 50.71
CA ARG A 23 0.07 1.96 51.42
C ARG A 23 -1.04 1.34 50.56
N GLN A 24 -1.76 2.15 49.79
CA GLN A 24 -2.79 1.64 48.86
C GLN A 24 -2.16 0.84 47.73
N ALA A 25 -1.08 1.34 47.12
CA ALA A 25 -0.34 0.63 46.09
C ALA A 25 0.24 -0.71 46.61
N ALA A 26 0.71 -0.75 47.85
CA ALA A 26 1.18 -1.99 48.50
C ALA A 26 0.04 -3.00 48.74
N ALA A 27 -1.21 -2.54 48.85
CA ALA A 27 -2.40 -3.39 48.89
C ALA A 27 -2.80 -3.94 47.49
N GLY A 28 -2.07 -3.56 46.43
CA GLY A 28 -2.27 -4.06 45.07
C GLY A 28 -3.29 -3.27 44.24
N ASP A 29 -3.82 -2.19 44.78
CA ASP A 29 -4.81 -1.34 44.12
C ASP A 29 -4.10 -0.15 43.49
N GLY A 30 -3.88 -0.22 42.17
CA GLY A 30 -3.31 0.85 41.38
C GLY A 30 -4.40 1.59 40.62
N PHE A 31 -4.25 2.90 40.47
CA PHE A 31 -5.23 3.70 39.72
C PHE A 31 -5.06 3.52 38.21
N ALA A 32 -6.15 3.18 37.52
CA ALA A 32 -6.22 3.35 36.07
C ALA A 32 -6.20 4.85 35.71
N HIS A 33 -5.80 5.18 34.49
CA HIS A 33 -5.70 6.58 34.05
C HIS A 33 -7.04 7.34 34.18
N ASP A 34 -8.14 6.68 33.79
CA ASP A 34 -9.48 7.28 33.85
C ASP A 34 -9.94 7.48 35.31
N GLU A 35 -9.56 6.58 36.22
CA GLU A 35 -9.84 6.69 37.65
C GLU A 35 -9.03 7.82 38.30
N LEU A 36 -7.78 8.01 37.86
CA LEU A 36 -6.93 9.12 38.30
C LEU A 36 -7.55 10.47 37.93
N ILE A 37 -8.07 10.61 36.70
CA ILE A 37 -8.74 11.84 36.25
C ILE A 37 -10.02 12.07 37.05
N ALA A 38 -10.84 11.02 37.24
CA ALA A 38 -12.07 11.12 38.01
C ALA A 38 -11.81 11.56 39.47
N ALA A 39 -10.79 11.00 40.13
CA ALA A 39 -10.40 11.37 41.48
C ALA A 39 -9.83 12.79 41.57
N ALA A 40 -9.03 13.21 40.58
CA ALA A 40 -8.50 14.56 40.50
C ALA A 40 -9.63 15.61 40.38
N HIS A 41 -10.63 15.33 39.55
CA HIS A 41 -11.79 16.19 39.38
C HIS A 41 -12.62 16.31 40.67
N GLU A 42 -12.75 15.24 41.46
CA GLU A 42 -13.45 15.28 42.76
C GLU A 42 -12.77 16.18 43.78
N VAL A 43 -11.44 16.30 43.71
CA VAL A 43 -10.64 17.20 44.56
C VAL A 43 -10.50 18.61 43.95
N GLY A 44 -11.08 18.84 42.78
CA GLY A 44 -11.07 20.15 42.09
C GLY A 44 -9.78 20.45 41.34
N LEU A 45 -8.99 19.42 41.00
CA LEU A 45 -7.83 19.56 40.12
C LEU A 45 -8.29 19.53 38.65
N ASP A 46 -7.62 20.33 37.83
CA ASP A 46 -7.90 20.48 36.40
C ASP A 46 -7.30 19.32 35.58
N ASP A 47 -8.09 18.78 34.63
CA ASP A 47 -7.69 17.64 33.79
C ASP A 47 -6.42 17.95 32.99
N ASP A 48 -6.31 19.15 32.42
CA ASP A 48 -5.13 19.59 31.67
C ASP A 48 -3.87 19.68 32.56
N ALA A 49 -4.02 19.98 33.85
CA ALA A 49 -2.92 19.96 34.81
C ALA A 49 -2.42 18.54 35.09
N ILE A 50 -3.34 17.58 35.29
CA ILE A 50 -3.00 16.17 35.49
C ILE A 50 -2.36 15.57 34.25
N GLU A 51 -2.92 15.82 33.06
CA GLU A 51 -2.33 15.33 31.83
C GLU A 51 -0.92 15.88 31.58
N ARG A 52 -0.66 17.15 31.92
CA ARG A 52 0.68 17.72 31.87
C ARG A 52 1.64 16.99 32.80
N ALA A 53 1.23 16.76 34.05
CA ALA A 53 2.04 16.03 35.03
C ALA A 53 2.32 14.58 34.58
N VAL A 54 1.34 13.89 33.99
CA VAL A 54 1.52 12.54 33.43
C VAL A 54 2.54 12.56 32.29
N ARG A 55 2.42 13.51 31.35
CA ARG A 55 3.37 13.65 30.23
C ARG A 55 4.79 13.94 30.71
N GLU A 56 4.93 14.78 31.74
CA GLU A 56 6.23 15.08 32.35
C GLU A 56 6.83 13.84 33.03
N LEU A 57 6.03 13.10 33.80
CA LEU A 57 6.46 11.86 34.45
C LEU A 57 6.87 10.79 33.44
N GLU A 58 6.10 10.60 32.36
CA GLU A 58 6.43 9.67 31.29
C GLU A 58 7.72 10.05 30.58
N ARG A 59 7.93 11.35 30.35
CA ARG A 59 9.17 11.87 29.77
C ARG A 59 10.34 11.52 30.68
N ASP A 60 10.24 11.84 31.96
CA ASP A 60 11.32 11.65 32.93
C ASP A 60 11.66 10.16 33.11
N ARG A 61 10.64 9.29 33.24
CA ARG A 61 10.82 7.82 33.23
C ARG A 61 11.49 7.34 31.95
N THR A 62 11.13 7.90 30.81
CA THR A 62 11.77 7.58 29.54
C THR A 62 13.24 7.98 29.55
N GLU A 63 13.59 9.15 30.05
CA GLU A 63 15.00 9.60 30.14
C GLU A 63 15.81 8.71 31.08
N GLU A 64 15.25 8.39 32.25
CA GLU A 64 15.86 7.47 33.22
C GLU A 64 16.07 6.08 32.62
N SER A 65 15.08 5.56 31.89
CA SER A 65 15.20 4.25 31.23
C SER A 65 16.29 4.25 30.16
N ILE A 66 16.44 5.35 29.39
CA ILE A 66 17.51 5.50 28.40
C ILE A 66 18.86 5.57 29.11
N ARG A 67 18.97 6.35 30.19
CA ARG A 67 20.18 6.49 31.00
C ARG A 67 20.59 5.14 31.62
N ALA A 68 19.64 4.40 32.17
CA ALA A 68 19.83 3.05 32.69
C ALA A 68 20.27 2.07 31.59
N ALA A 69 19.67 2.14 30.40
CA ALA A 69 20.06 1.29 29.28
C ALA A 69 21.49 1.58 28.80
N VAL A 70 21.88 2.86 28.70
CA VAL A 70 23.24 3.27 28.30
C VAL A 70 24.26 2.81 29.35
N THR A 71 24.01 3.06 30.63
CA THR A 71 24.91 2.61 31.71
C THR A 71 25.06 1.09 31.73
N ARG A 72 23.97 0.34 31.56
CA ARG A 72 24.02 -1.13 31.51
C ARG A 72 24.87 -1.64 30.34
N LYS A 73 24.67 -1.08 29.14
CA LYS A 73 25.49 -1.42 27.96
C LYS A 73 26.98 -1.14 28.19
N LYS A 74 27.31 0.00 28.84
CA LYS A 74 28.71 0.35 29.19
C LYS A 74 29.31 -0.69 30.13
N ARG A 75 28.57 -1.07 31.19
CA ARG A 75 29.00 -2.08 32.17
C ARG A 75 29.19 -3.46 31.55
N GLU A 76 28.23 -3.94 30.76
CA GLU A 76 28.34 -5.24 30.07
C GLU A 76 29.54 -5.29 29.12
N SER A 77 29.77 -4.20 28.37
CA SER A 77 30.93 -4.12 27.49
C SER A 77 32.23 -4.14 28.28
N TRP A 78 32.33 -3.35 29.35
CA TRP A 78 33.51 -3.32 30.22
C TRP A 78 33.77 -4.67 30.89
N LEU A 79 32.74 -5.33 31.45
CA LEU A 79 32.87 -6.64 32.08
C LEU A 79 33.43 -7.69 31.14
N ARG A 80 33.02 -7.70 29.87
CA ARG A 80 33.57 -8.64 28.87
C ARG A 80 35.07 -8.43 28.66
N HIS A 81 35.52 -7.18 28.59
CA HIS A 81 36.95 -6.87 28.45
C HIS A 81 37.72 -7.22 29.72
N LEU A 82 37.14 -6.96 30.90
CA LEU A 82 37.73 -7.35 32.18
C LEU A 82 37.88 -8.88 32.29
N VAL A 83 36.85 -9.65 31.97
CA VAL A 83 36.90 -11.11 32.00
C VAL A 83 37.97 -11.62 31.04
N THR A 84 38.02 -11.08 29.81
CA THR A 84 39.04 -11.46 28.82
C THR A 84 40.44 -11.16 29.34
N TYR A 85 40.64 -9.97 29.93
CA TYR A 85 41.90 -9.59 30.56
C TYR A 85 42.27 -10.54 31.70
N LEU A 86 41.35 -10.86 32.61
CA LEU A 86 41.60 -11.76 33.74
C LEU A 86 41.97 -13.17 33.27
N VAL A 87 41.32 -13.68 32.22
CA VAL A 87 41.64 -15.00 31.66
C VAL A 87 43.04 -15.00 31.07
N ILE A 88 43.39 -13.99 30.27
CA ILE A 88 44.71 -13.90 29.62
C ILE A 88 45.80 -13.62 30.65
N ALA A 89 45.67 -12.57 31.45
CA ALA A 89 46.64 -12.18 32.47
C ALA A 89 46.80 -13.27 33.54
N GLY A 90 45.70 -13.87 33.98
CA GLY A 90 45.72 -15.01 34.90
C GLY A 90 46.43 -16.23 34.30
N GLY A 91 46.19 -16.53 33.02
CA GLY A 91 46.90 -17.60 32.31
C GLY A 91 48.41 -17.35 32.21
N PHE A 92 48.82 -16.14 31.83
CA PHE A 92 50.24 -15.75 31.78
C PHE A 92 50.90 -15.78 33.15
N LEU A 93 50.22 -15.30 34.20
CA LEU A 93 50.74 -15.31 35.56
C LEU A 93 50.85 -16.75 36.10
N GLY A 94 49.87 -17.60 35.80
CA GLY A 94 49.92 -19.03 36.13
C GLY A 94 51.07 -19.75 35.43
N MET A 95 51.28 -19.50 34.13
CA MET A 95 52.42 -20.05 33.39
C MET A 95 53.77 -19.55 33.92
N HIS A 96 53.85 -18.29 34.34
CA HIS A 96 55.03 -17.76 35.02
C HIS A 96 55.30 -18.48 36.35
N ALA A 97 54.26 -18.69 37.17
CA ALA A 97 54.38 -19.41 38.44
C ALA A 97 54.82 -20.87 38.26
N LEU A 98 54.43 -21.50 37.15
CA LEU A 98 54.86 -22.84 36.76
C LEU A 98 56.25 -22.87 36.09
N GLY A 99 56.90 -21.71 35.92
CA GLY A 99 58.24 -21.58 35.34
C GLY A 99 58.30 -21.68 33.81
N TYR A 100 57.16 -21.73 33.11
CA TYR A 100 57.12 -21.81 31.65
C TYR A 100 57.42 -20.49 30.94
N VAL A 101 57.26 -19.35 31.61
CA VAL A 101 57.40 -18.02 31.01
C VAL A 101 58.19 -17.10 31.94
N GLY A 102 59.07 -16.26 31.38
CA GLY A 102 59.88 -15.31 32.14
C GLY A 102 59.12 -14.07 32.66
N VAL A 103 59.80 -13.25 33.45
CA VAL A 103 59.28 -12.01 34.09
C VAL A 103 58.64 -11.02 33.10
N TRP A 104 58.96 -11.11 31.82
CA TRP A 104 58.35 -10.28 30.77
C TRP A 104 56.81 -10.45 30.68
N ALA A 105 56.26 -11.61 31.03
CA ALA A 105 54.81 -11.83 31.09
C ALA A 105 54.12 -10.91 32.12
N ILE A 106 54.79 -10.58 33.22
CA ILE A 106 54.30 -9.65 34.24
C ILE A 106 54.19 -8.25 33.65
N TRP A 107 55.22 -7.81 32.91
CA TRP A 107 55.21 -6.50 32.24
C TRP A 107 54.10 -6.38 31.19
N MET A 108 53.82 -7.45 30.43
CA MET A 108 52.70 -7.48 29.49
C MET A 108 51.34 -7.42 30.20
N ALA A 109 51.15 -8.22 31.25
CA ALA A 109 49.94 -8.19 32.06
C ALA A 109 49.71 -6.81 32.70
N PHE A 110 50.77 -6.15 33.16
CA PHE A 110 50.69 -4.83 33.80
C PHE A 110 50.42 -3.72 32.79
N GLY A 111 51.12 -3.70 31.65
CA GLY A 111 50.94 -2.69 30.61
C GLY A 111 49.53 -2.70 30.02
N TRP A 112 48.99 -3.89 29.74
CA TRP A 112 47.60 -4.03 29.27
C TRP A 112 46.57 -3.86 30.39
N GLY A 113 46.90 -4.28 31.62
CA GLY A 113 46.04 -4.11 32.79
C GLY A 113 45.75 -2.66 33.10
N MET A 114 46.75 -1.79 32.93
CA MET A 114 46.61 -0.35 33.09
C MET A 114 45.57 0.25 32.12
N GLY A 115 45.52 -0.24 30.87
CA GLY A 115 44.51 0.18 29.90
C GLY A 115 43.08 -0.18 30.33
N VAL A 116 42.89 -1.38 30.88
CA VAL A 116 41.60 -1.83 31.43
C VAL A 116 41.22 -1.05 32.70
N ALA A 117 42.22 -0.67 33.51
CA ALA A 117 42.08 0.16 34.70
C ALA A 117 41.70 1.63 34.38
N LEU A 118 42.09 2.14 33.22
CA LEU A 118 41.64 3.47 32.76
C LEU A 118 40.22 3.40 32.17
N GLN A 119 39.89 2.31 31.47
CA GLN A 119 38.55 2.07 30.93
C GLN A 119 37.48 1.92 32.03
N THR A 120 37.87 1.44 33.22
CA THR A 120 37.00 1.29 34.40
C THR A 120 36.42 2.62 34.83
N PHE A 121 37.25 3.68 34.89
CA PHE A 121 36.78 5.02 35.26
C PHE A 121 35.69 5.55 34.31
N GLY A 122 35.77 5.23 33.01
CA GLY A 122 34.74 5.61 32.04
C GLY A 122 33.45 4.78 32.12
N ALA A 123 33.52 3.55 32.65
CA ALA A 123 32.38 2.66 32.85
C ALA A 123 31.68 2.86 34.21
N LEU A 124 32.42 3.28 35.24
CA LEU A 124 31.89 3.62 36.56
C LEU A 124 31.30 5.04 36.58
N ARG A 125 31.85 5.98 35.81
CA ARG A 125 31.23 7.29 35.60
C ARG A 125 29.92 7.07 34.84
N GLY A 126 28.80 7.50 35.44
CA GLY A 126 27.45 7.32 34.90
C GLY A 126 27.31 7.80 33.45
N ALA A 127 26.20 7.44 32.81
CA ALA A 127 25.93 7.87 31.43
C ALA A 127 25.96 9.40 31.36
N THR A 128 26.78 9.93 30.47
CA THR A 128 26.91 11.39 30.29
C THR A 128 25.69 11.90 29.53
N GLU A 129 25.30 13.15 29.74
CA GLU A 129 24.12 13.73 29.09
C GLU A 129 24.22 13.66 27.55
N GLU A 130 25.42 13.86 27.00
CA GLU A 130 25.65 13.66 25.56
C GLU A 130 25.40 12.22 25.08
N GLU A 131 25.73 11.21 25.90
CA GLU A 131 25.53 9.80 25.54
C GLU A 131 24.04 9.47 25.53
N VAL A 132 23.30 10.00 26.50
CA VAL A 132 21.83 9.89 26.60
C VAL A 132 21.17 10.57 25.39
N ASP A 133 21.58 11.79 25.03
CA ASP A 133 21.06 12.49 23.85
C ASP A 133 21.40 11.76 22.53
N LYS A 134 22.62 11.24 22.39
CA LYS A 134 23.02 10.43 21.23
C LYS A 134 22.14 9.18 21.10
N GLU A 135 21.87 8.48 22.20
CA GLU A 135 21.01 7.28 22.19
C GLU A 135 19.55 7.66 21.91
N ARG A 136 19.04 8.74 22.50
CA ARG A 136 17.70 9.30 22.18
C ARG A 136 17.56 9.61 20.70
N LYS A 137 18.52 10.31 20.09
CA LYS A 137 18.54 10.62 18.66
C LYS A 137 18.53 9.36 17.80
N LYS A 138 19.27 8.31 18.20
CA LYS A 138 19.26 7.02 17.50
C LYS A 138 17.90 6.33 17.61
N LEU A 139 17.30 6.30 18.79
CA LEU A 139 15.98 5.69 19.02
C LEU A 139 14.90 6.42 18.20
N ASN A 140 14.88 7.75 18.24
CA ASN A 140 13.97 8.57 17.43
C ASN A 140 14.17 8.31 15.93
N ARG A 141 15.42 8.29 15.44
CA ARG A 141 15.72 7.96 14.03
C ARG A 141 15.24 6.57 13.65
N LYS A 142 15.39 5.57 14.53
CA LYS A 142 14.91 4.20 14.30
C LYS A 142 13.38 4.15 14.25
N ALA A 143 12.70 4.83 15.17
CA ALA A 143 11.25 4.95 15.18
C ALA A 143 10.71 5.62 13.91
N ARG A 144 11.31 6.74 13.49
CA ARG A 144 10.97 7.43 12.23
C ARG A 144 11.15 6.53 11.01
N ARG A 145 12.24 5.76 10.96
CA ARG A 145 12.48 4.79 9.87
C ARG A 145 11.46 3.66 9.87
N ALA A 146 11.11 3.13 11.04
CA ALA A 146 10.09 2.08 11.18
C ALA A 146 8.70 2.59 10.76
N ALA A 147 8.31 3.80 11.18
CA ALA A 147 7.05 4.42 10.77
C ALA A 147 7.00 4.65 9.25
N GLN A 148 8.08 5.16 8.66
CA GLN A 148 8.18 5.32 7.20
C GLN A 148 8.10 3.99 6.45
N ALA A 149 8.73 2.93 6.98
CA ALA A 149 8.66 1.60 6.38
C ALA A 149 7.24 1.04 6.41
N LYS A 150 6.51 1.20 7.53
CA LYS A 150 5.10 0.82 7.66
C LYS A 150 4.21 1.58 6.66
N ALA A 151 4.33 2.91 6.62
CA ALA A 151 3.57 3.75 5.68
C ALA A 151 3.83 3.37 4.21
N ARG A 152 5.09 3.08 3.85
CA ARG A 152 5.44 2.60 2.51
C ARG A 152 4.84 1.22 2.21
N ALA A 153 4.82 0.31 3.18
CA ALA A 153 4.21 -1.00 3.03
C ALA A 153 2.69 -0.90 2.81
N GLU A 154 2.01 -0.06 3.59
CA GLU A 154 0.57 0.21 3.43
C GLU A 154 0.26 0.86 2.08
N ALA A 155 1.04 1.87 1.67
CA ALA A 155 0.86 2.50 0.36
C ALA A 155 1.07 1.51 -0.79
N LYS A 156 2.05 0.59 -0.68
CA LYS A 156 2.25 -0.48 -1.64
C LYS A 156 1.07 -1.46 -1.66
N ARG A 157 0.54 -1.85 -0.50
CA ARG A 157 -0.65 -2.72 -0.38
C ARG A 157 -1.87 -2.09 -1.04
N ARG A 158 -2.18 -0.82 -0.71
CA ARG A 158 -3.29 -0.08 -1.33
C ARG A 158 -3.17 -0.03 -2.86
N LYS A 159 -1.98 0.24 -3.38
CA LYS A 159 -1.72 0.25 -4.84
C LYS A 159 -1.87 -1.15 -5.46
N ALA A 160 -1.44 -2.20 -4.78
CA ALA A 160 -1.59 -3.58 -5.25
C ALA A 160 -3.07 -3.99 -5.28
N GLU A 161 -3.84 -3.66 -4.24
CA GLU A 161 -5.28 -3.89 -4.18
C GLU A 161 -6.04 -3.12 -5.28
N GLU A 162 -5.68 -1.86 -5.51
CA GLU A 162 -6.28 -1.07 -6.58
C GLU A 162 -6.01 -1.68 -7.96
N LYS A 163 -4.76 -2.11 -8.22
CA LYS A 163 -4.40 -2.81 -9.46
C LYS A 163 -5.16 -4.12 -9.61
N ALA A 164 -5.28 -4.91 -8.55
CA ALA A 164 -6.05 -6.15 -8.57
C ALA A 164 -7.55 -5.89 -8.85
N ARG A 165 -8.13 -4.85 -8.25
CA ARG A 165 -9.53 -4.43 -8.53
C ARG A 165 -9.70 -3.98 -9.97
N ARG A 166 -8.77 -3.20 -10.52
CA ARG A 166 -8.79 -2.77 -11.93
C ARG A 166 -8.68 -3.96 -12.89
N ALA A 167 -7.78 -4.91 -12.60
CA ALA A 167 -7.62 -6.13 -13.39
C ALA A 167 -8.91 -6.97 -13.39
N LYS A 168 -9.54 -7.16 -12.22
CA LYS A 168 -10.83 -7.87 -12.11
C LYS A 168 -11.94 -7.18 -12.93
N ARG A 169 -12.05 -5.85 -12.84
CA ARG A 169 -13.04 -5.09 -13.63
C ARG A 169 -12.80 -5.21 -15.13
N SER A 170 -11.55 -5.13 -15.56
CA SER A 170 -11.19 -5.29 -16.97
C SER A 170 -11.53 -6.70 -17.47
N HIS A 171 -11.22 -7.73 -16.68
CA HIS A 171 -11.53 -9.11 -17.04
C HIS A 171 -13.03 -9.35 -17.14
N HIS A 172 -13.80 -8.85 -16.16
CA HIS A 172 -15.27 -8.96 -16.20
C HIS A 172 -15.88 -8.23 -17.39
N ARG A 173 -15.35 -7.06 -17.77
CA ARG A 173 -15.81 -6.34 -18.96
C ARG A 173 -15.54 -7.12 -20.24
N SER A 174 -14.35 -7.71 -20.37
CA SER A 174 -13.99 -8.58 -21.50
C SER A 174 -14.95 -9.77 -21.61
N GLN A 175 -15.27 -10.43 -20.50
CA GLN A 175 -16.24 -11.54 -20.49
C GLN A 175 -17.63 -11.11 -20.99
N ILE A 176 -18.09 -9.92 -20.59
CA ILE A 176 -19.39 -9.38 -21.06
C ILE A 176 -19.34 -9.09 -22.57
N GLU A 177 -18.23 -8.55 -23.07
CA GLU A 177 -18.03 -8.29 -24.50
C GLU A 177 -18.08 -9.62 -25.29
N ASP A 178 -17.36 -10.66 -24.83
CA ASP A 178 -17.32 -11.99 -25.46
C ASP A 178 -18.70 -12.68 -25.45
N ASP A 179 -19.43 -12.59 -24.34
CA ASP A 179 -20.78 -13.19 -24.22
C ASP A 179 -21.81 -12.46 -25.10
N LEU A 180 -21.70 -11.14 -25.23
CA LEU A 180 -22.55 -10.35 -26.11
C LEU A 180 -22.31 -10.69 -27.59
N GLU A 181 -21.04 -10.82 -28.00
CA GLU A 181 -20.67 -11.19 -29.37
C GLU A 181 -21.30 -12.52 -29.77
N ARG A 182 -21.20 -13.54 -28.90
CA ARG A 182 -21.86 -14.85 -29.12
C ARG A 182 -23.37 -14.74 -29.26
N VAL A 183 -24.03 -13.98 -28.40
CA VAL A 183 -25.49 -13.80 -28.47
C VAL A 183 -25.90 -13.08 -29.75
N ILE A 184 -25.10 -12.12 -30.22
CA ILE A 184 -25.34 -11.42 -31.49
C ILE A 184 -25.18 -12.40 -32.67
N GLU A 185 -24.12 -13.20 -32.70
CA GLU A 185 -23.91 -14.21 -33.75
C GLU A 185 -25.07 -15.20 -33.83
N ASP A 186 -25.49 -15.73 -32.66
CA ASP A 186 -26.63 -16.64 -32.56
C ASP A 186 -27.94 -15.97 -33.03
N GLY A 187 -28.18 -14.73 -32.60
CA GLY A 187 -29.35 -13.95 -33.00
C GLY A 187 -29.39 -13.65 -34.51
N VAL A 188 -28.25 -13.28 -35.09
CA VAL A 188 -28.13 -13.00 -36.54
C VAL A 188 -28.33 -14.27 -37.35
N SER A 189 -27.74 -15.39 -36.93
CA SER A 189 -27.93 -16.67 -37.63
C SER A 189 -29.40 -17.12 -37.62
N LEU A 190 -30.10 -16.93 -36.49
CA LEU A 190 -31.53 -17.19 -36.38
C LEU A 190 -32.34 -16.28 -37.32
N LEU A 191 -32.04 -14.98 -37.37
CA LEU A 191 -32.71 -14.06 -38.29
C LEU A 191 -32.45 -14.40 -39.76
N LEU A 192 -31.21 -14.71 -40.13
CA LEU A 192 -30.84 -15.09 -41.50
C LEU A 192 -31.52 -16.41 -41.90
N SER A 193 -31.57 -17.40 -41.01
CA SER A 193 -32.26 -18.67 -41.27
C SER A 193 -33.77 -18.48 -41.45
N ALA A 194 -34.39 -17.64 -40.61
CA ALA A 194 -35.80 -17.30 -40.71
C ALA A 194 -36.11 -16.54 -42.01
N ALA A 195 -35.25 -15.60 -42.41
CA ALA A 195 -35.36 -14.87 -43.67
C ALA A 195 -35.21 -15.80 -44.88
N ALA A 196 -34.24 -16.71 -44.86
CA ALA A 196 -34.05 -17.71 -45.92
C ALA A 196 -35.26 -18.63 -46.05
N LYS A 197 -35.83 -19.08 -44.92
CA LYS A 197 -37.07 -19.88 -44.90
C LYS A 197 -38.24 -19.11 -45.51
N LYS A 198 -38.42 -17.84 -45.14
CA LYS A 198 -39.45 -16.94 -45.70
C LYS A 198 -39.29 -16.73 -47.21
N LEU A 199 -38.07 -16.55 -47.70
CA LEU A 199 -37.79 -16.41 -49.15
C LEU A 199 -38.08 -17.70 -49.92
N ARG A 200 -37.75 -18.86 -49.34
CA ARG A 200 -38.04 -20.16 -49.94
C ARG A 200 -39.55 -20.44 -50.00
N GLU A 201 -40.28 -20.17 -48.92
CA GLU A 201 -41.75 -20.24 -48.92
C GLU A 201 -42.39 -19.29 -49.95
N ALA A 202 -41.82 -18.10 -50.16
CA ALA A 202 -42.29 -17.18 -51.19
C ALA A 202 -42.01 -17.67 -52.62
N THR A 203 -40.90 -18.39 -52.82
CA THR A 203 -40.50 -18.95 -54.12
C THR A 203 -41.27 -20.23 -54.44
N GLU A 204 -41.52 -21.09 -53.46
CA GLU A 204 -42.34 -22.31 -53.63
C GLU A 204 -43.82 -21.97 -53.88
N ARG A 205 -44.29 -20.81 -53.39
CA ARG A 205 -45.63 -20.29 -53.71
C ARG A 205 -45.73 -19.68 -55.11
N ALA A 206 -44.61 -19.49 -55.81
CA ALA A 206 -44.54 -19.06 -57.19
C ALA A 206 -44.34 -20.29 -58.11
N GLU A 207 -45.44 -20.94 -58.51
CA GLU A 207 -45.43 -21.92 -59.60
C GLU A 207 -44.94 -21.27 -60.91
N PRO A 208 -44.13 -21.95 -61.75
CA PRO A 208 -43.69 -21.39 -63.02
C PRO A 208 -44.89 -21.26 -63.97
N ALA A 209 -45.29 -20.02 -64.24
CA ALA A 209 -46.27 -19.72 -65.28
C ALA A 209 -45.76 -20.24 -66.65
N PRO A 210 -46.66 -20.77 -67.53
CA PRO A 210 -46.27 -21.21 -68.86
C PRO A 210 -45.68 -20.05 -69.68
N PRO A 211 -44.73 -20.34 -70.61
CA PRO A 211 -43.93 -19.32 -71.29
C PRO A 211 -44.82 -18.31 -72.01
N ARG A 212 -44.69 -17.03 -71.63
CA ARG A 212 -45.57 -15.95 -72.10
C ARG A 212 -45.10 -15.30 -73.39
N THR A 213 -43.88 -15.58 -73.84
CA THR A 213 -43.28 -14.89 -74.99
C THR A 213 -42.71 -15.88 -76.00
N ASP A 214 -42.80 -15.52 -77.29
CA ASP A 214 -42.35 -16.36 -78.40
C ASP A 214 -40.83 -16.62 -78.38
N PHE A 215 -40.06 -15.75 -77.70
CA PHE A 215 -38.63 -15.91 -77.50
C PHE A 215 -38.29 -17.12 -76.60
N GLU A 216 -39.04 -17.35 -75.52
CA GLU A 216 -38.84 -18.50 -74.63
C GLU A 216 -39.17 -19.82 -75.33
N ARG A 217 -40.21 -19.82 -76.18
CA ARG A 217 -40.55 -20.94 -77.05
C ARG A 217 -39.42 -21.26 -78.03
N TYR A 218 -38.83 -20.22 -78.64
CA TYR A 218 -37.72 -20.36 -79.56
C TYR A 218 -36.45 -20.91 -78.89
N VAL A 219 -36.07 -20.39 -77.72
CA VAL A 219 -34.88 -20.86 -76.97
C VAL A 219 -35.04 -22.33 -76.56
N ARG A 220 -36.24 -22.75 -76.15
CA ARG A 220 -36.53 -24.15 -75.83
C ARG A 220 -36.49 -25.06 -77.06
N ALA A 221 -37.15 -24.68 -78.16
CA ALA A 221 -37.14 -25.45 -79.40
C ALA A 221 -35.71 -25.62 -79.97
N LYS A 222 -34.86 -24.59 -79.81
CA LYS A 222 -33.45 -24.63 -80.18
C LYS A 222 -32.61 -25.55 -79.27
N ARG A 223 -32.92 -25.61 -77.97
CA ARG A 223 -32.27 -26.53 -77.01
C ARG A 223 -32.67 -28.00 -77.23
N GLU A 224 -33.86 -28.24 -77.80
CA GLU A 224 -34.41 -29.57 -78.09
C GLU A 224 -34.07 -30.10 -79.51
N GLY A 225 -33.22 -29.38 -80.27
CA GLY A 225 -32.59 -29.90 -81.50
C GLY A 225 -33.46 -29.93 -82.76
N ARG A 226 -34.61 -29.23 -82.79
CA ARG A 226 -35.51 -29.13 -83.96
C ARG A 226 -35.38 -27.77 -84.63
N ALA A 227 -34.37 -27.58 -85.47
CA ALA A 227 -34.14 -26.34 -86.21
C ALA A 227 -33.77 -26.64 -87.67
N ALA A 228 -34.76 -26.89 -88.52
CA ALA A 228 -34.57 -26.96 -89.96
C ALA A 228 -35.56 -26.11 -90.77
N ASP A 229 -36.72 -25.72 -90.22
CA ASP A 229 -37.73 -24.98 -90.98
C ASP A 229 -38.30 -23.80 -90.20
N VAL A 230 -37.53 -22.73 -89.99
CA VAL A 230 -38.10 -21.37 -89.92
C VAL A 230 -37.05 -20.36 -90.38
N HIS A 231 -36.98 -20.16 -91.69
CA HIS A 231 -36.34 -18.99 -92.29
C HIS A 231 -37.46 -17.98 -92.58
N ALA A 232 -37.66 -16.98 -91.69
CA ALA A 232 -38.19 -15.65 -92.03
C ALA A 232 -38.39 -14.78 -90.78
N LYS A 233 -37.69 -13.64 -90.81
CA LYS A 233 -38.00 -12.34 -90.19
C LYS A 233 -38.12 -12.18 -88.66
N GLU A 234 -37.30 -11.22 -88.21
CA GLU A 234 -37.42 -10.37 -87.02
C GLU A 234 -36.93 -10.92 -85.67
N ARG A 235 -35.80 -10.33 -85.22
CA ARG A 235 -35.26 -10.46 -83.86
C ARG A 235 -35.79 -9.28 -83.03
N PRO A 236 -36.49 -9.49 -81.89
CA PRO A 236 -36.86 -8.39 -81.01
C PRO A 236 -35.70 -7.98 -80.08
N ARG A 237 -35.47 -6.66 -79.96
CA ARG A 237 -34.50 -6.00 -79.06
C ARG A 237 -35.17 -5.60 -77.75
N VAL A 238 -34.46 -5.70 -76.62
CA VAL A 238 -34.91 -5.18 -75.31
C VAL A 238 -33.94 -4.11 -74.82
N ARG A 239 -34.49 -2.98 -74.34
CA ARG A 239 -33.86 -1.69 -73.98
C ARG A 239 -33.75 -1.56 -72.46
N VAL A 240 -32.67 -0.92 -71.97
CA VAL A 240 -32.44 -0.54 -70.57
C VAL A 240 -32.54 0.99 -70.48
N GLU A 241 -33.25 1.53 -69.48
CA GLU A 241 -33.32 2.98 -69.22
C GLU A 241 -32.56 3.36 -67.94
N GLU A 242 -31.75 4.40 -68.04
CA GLU A 242 -31.11 5.18 -66.96
C GLU A 242 -31.74 6.58 -66.92
N ALA A 243 -32.06 7.07 -65.72
CA ALA A 243 -32.41 8.45 -65.40
C ALA A 243 -32.27 8.63 -63.87
N ALA A 244 -31.89 9.76 -63.28
CA ALA A 244 -31.28 11.02 -63.72
C ALA A 244 -30.84 11.76 -62.43
N GLU A 245 -30.01 12.79 -62.61
CA GLU A 245 -29.36 13.67 -61.63
C GLU A 245 -30.31 14.73 -60.99
N GLU A 246 -29.72 15.58 -60.14
CA GLU A 246 -30.10 16.91 -59.58
C GLU A 246 -30.40 16.94 -58.07
N GLU A 247 -29.90 17.87 -57.24
CA GLU A 247 -29.32 19.19 -57.48
C GLU A 247 -28.51 19.64 -56.23
N ALA A 248 -27.59 20.60 -56.43
CA ALA A 248 -26.69 21.17 -55.44
C ALA A 248 -27.30 22.35 -54.66
N ARG A 249 -26.88 22.58 -53.40
CA ARG A 249 -26.57 23.94 -52.89
C ARG A 249 -25.79 23.96 -51.58
N ALA A 250 -24.60 24.58 -51.62
CA ALA A 250 -23.92 25.14 -50.43
C ALA A 250 -24.37 26.59 -50.21
N PRO A 251 -24.14 27.16 -49.02
CA PRO A 251 -23.02 28.11 -48.95
C PRO A 251 -22.18 28.06 -47.67
N GLU A 252 -21.06 28.75 -47.78
CA GLU A 252 -19.87 28.87 -46.94
C GLU A 252 -20.10 29.47 -45.54
N GLY A 253 -19.22 29.09 -44.60
CA GLY A 253 -19.00 29.73 -43.31
C GLY A 253 -17.70 29.23 -42.69
N GLU A 254 -16.77 30.14 -42.42
CA GLU A 254 -15.36 29.93 -42.05
C GLU A 254 -15.13 29.12 -40.74
N PRO A 255 -14.00 28.41 -40.60
CA PRO A 255 -13.61 27.73 -39.36
C PRO A 255 -12.72 28.61 -38.46
N GLU A 256 -13.30 29.18 -37.40
CA GLU A 256 -12.57 29.78 -36.28
C GLU A 256 -12.40 28.76 -35.13
N GLU A 257 -11.30 28.88 -34.38
CA GLU A 257 -10.97 28.15 -33.13
C GLU A 257 -10.31 26.77 -33.22
N ALA A 258 -9.27 26.70 -34.05
CA ALA A 258 -8.11 25.84 -33.80
C ALA A 258 -7.15 26.47 -32.74
N GLU A 259 -7.61 26.75 -31.52
CA GLU A 259 -6.71 27.26 -30.46
C GLU A 259 -7.09 26.85 -29.02
N ALA A 260 -7.26 25.55 -28.74
CA ALA A 260 -7.43 25.09 -27.35
C ALA A 260 -6.69 23.79 -26.96
N ARG A 261 -5.88 23.19 -27.86
CA ARG A 261 -5.22 21.89 -27.57
C ARG A 261 -3.68 21.91 -27.46
N SER A 262 -3.02 23.06 -27.54
CA SER A 262 -1.55 23.13 -27.47
C SER A 262 -0.97 23.56 -26.10
N ARG A 263 -1.78 23.99 -25.12
CA ARG A 263 -1.26 24.51 -23.83
C ARG A 263 -1.19 23.52 -22.66
N ARG A 264 -1.53 22.23 -22.83
CA ARG A 264 -1.55 21.25 -21.72
C ARG A 264 -0.43 20.19 -21.71
N ARG A 265 0.62 20.33 -22.54
CA ARG A 265 1.74 19.36 -22.61
C ARG A 265 3.16 19.91 -22.37
N ARG A 266 3.31 21.14 -21.86
CA ARG A 266 4.62 21.67 -21.43
C ARG A 266 4.56 22.30 -20.03
N ARG A 267 4.26 21.47 -19.02
CA ARG A 267 4.63 21.71 -17.61
C ARG A 267 4.88 20.35 -16.95
N ARG A 268 5.99 19.72 -17.34
CA ARG A 268 6.70 18.64 -16.62
C ARG A 268 7.95 18.28 -17.42
N ARG A 269 8.93 19.19 -17.38
CA ARG A 269 10.35 18.87 -17.35
C ARG A 269 10.99 19.92 -16.47
#